data_AF-A0A6I3J899-F1
#
_entry.id   AF-A0A6I3J899-F1
#
_cell.length_a   1.000
_cell.length_b   1.000
_cell.length_c   1.000
_cell.angle_alpha   90.00
_cell.angle_beta   90.00
_cell.angle_gamma   90.00
#
_symmetry.space_group_name_H-M   'P 1'
#
loop_
_entity.id
_entity.type
_entity.pdbx_description
1 polymer ?
#
loop_
_entity_poly.entity_id
_entity_poly.type
_entity_poly.pdbx_seq_one_letter_code
_entity_poly.pdbx_strand_id
1 'polypeptide(L)' 'MLTVTERVRLREDVEQYIERNHHVEPATVEVVSDVVLNNWFAELDAGGSHLTADLIAADIVDIANKYCS' A
#
# COMPACT_ATOMS: atom_id res chain seq x y z
N MET A 1 16.41 2.05 -7.12
CA MET A 1 15.19 2.81 -7.49
C MET A 1 14.30 1.89 -8.28
N LEU A 2 13.03 1.72 -7.89
CA LEU A 2 12.09 0.85 -8.59
C LEU A 2 11.63 1.51 -9.89
N THR A 3 11.55 0.72 -10.96
CA THR A 3 10.92 1.12 -12.23
C THR A 3 9.41 1.32 -12.06
N VAL A 4 8.79 2.05 -12.99
CA VAL A 4 7.33 2.26 -12.99
C VAL A 4 6.58 0.92 -13.02
N THR A 5 7.04 -0.04 -13.82
CA THR A 5 6.41 -1.38 -13.91
C THR A 5 6.52 -2.15 -12.59
N GLU A 6 7.64 -2.06 -11.88
CA GLU A 6 7.79 -2.69 -10.57
C GLU A 6 6.87 -2.04 -9.53
N ARG A 7 6.70 -0.72 -9.56
CA ARG A 7 5.77 0.01 -8.66
C ARG A 7 4.31 -0.39 -8.90
N VAL A 8 3.90 -0.54 -10.16
CA VAL A 8 2.54 -0.99 -10.52
C VAL A 8 2.30 -2.43 -10.05
N ARG A 9 3.23 -3.34 -10.33
CA ARG A 9 3.09 -4.74 -9.89
C ARG A 9 3.02 -4.86 -8.36
N LEU A 10 3.87 -4.12 -7.66
CA LEU A 10 3.90 -4.16 -6.20
C LEU A 10 2.59 -3.64 -5.60
N ARG A 11 1.99 -2.61 -6.21
CA ARG A 11 0.66 -2.16 -5.85
C ARG A 11 -0.39 -3.24 -6.04
N GLU A 12 -0.46 -3.83 -7.22
CA GLU A 12 -1.42 -4.91 -7.52
C GLU A 12 -1.27 -6.09 -6.54
N ASP A 13 -0.03 -6.46 -6.19
CA ASP A 13 0.26 -7.51 -5.23
C ASP A 13 -0.22 -7.15 -3.81
N VAL A 14 0.00 -5.92 -3.37
CA VAL A 14 -0.45 -5.42 -2.05
C VAL A 14 -1.98 -5.35 -1.99
N GLU A 15 -2.63 -4.81 -3.01
CA GLU A 15 -4.09 -4.72 -3.09
C GLU A 15 -4.73 -6.11 -3.05
N GLN A 16 -4.23 -7.05 -3.86
CA GLN A 16 -4.70 -8.44 -3.85
C GLN A 16 -4.44 -9.14 -2.50
N TYR A 17 -3.31 -8.87 -1.86
CA TYR A 17 -3.05 -9.41 -0.53
C TYR A 17 -4.07 -8.89 0.48
N ILE A 18 -4.38 -7.59 0.45
CA ILE A 18 -5.32 -6.99 1.39
C ILE A 18 -6.73 -7.52 1.16
N GLU A 19 -7.21 -7.54 -0.09
CA GLU A 19 -8.52 -8.08 -0.46
C GLU A 19 -8.71 -9.55 -0.04
N ARG A 20 -7.64 -10.36 -0.11
CA ARG A 20 -7.70 -11.79 0.25
C ARG A 20 -7.69 -12.04 1.76
N ASN A 21 -7.00 -11.18 2.52
CA ASN A 21 -6.72 -11.44 3.94
C ASN A 21 -7.54 -10.54 4.88
N HIS A 22 -8.15 -9.47 4.37
CA HIS A 22 -8.89 -8.48 5.14
C HIS A 22 -10.26 -8.21 4.52
N HIS A 23 -11.26 -7.96 5.36
CA HIS A 23 -12.62 -7.65 4.91
C HIS A 23 -12.80 -6.15 4.64
N VAL A 24 -11.98 -5.60 3.74
CA VAL A 24 -12.03 -4.19 3.33
C VAL A 24 -12.63 -4.11 1.92
N GLU A 25 -13.45 -3.10 1.66
CA GLU A 25 -14.04 -2.90 0.33
C GLU A 25 -12.95 -2.59 -0.71
N PRO A 26 -12.95 -3.23 -1.89
CA PRO A 26 -11.91 -3.03 -2.93
C PRO A 26 -11.64 -1.57 -3.29
N ALA A 27 -12.70 -0.76 -3.43
CA ALA A 27 -12.56 0.67 -3.74
C ALA A 27 -11.85 1.45 -2.63
N THR A 28 -12.01 1.03 -1.37
CA THR A 28 -11.27 1.61 -0.24
C THR A 28 -9.81 1.19 -0.27
N VAL A 29 -9.54 -0.09 -0.57
CA VAL A 29 -8.17 -0.60 -0.68
C VAL A 29 -7.39 0.16 -1.76
N GLU A 30 -7.97 0.37 -2.94
CA GLU A 30 -7.34 1.11 -4.06
C GLU A 30 -6.98 2.56 -3.69
N VAL A 31 -7.87 3.28 -3.01
CA VAL A 31 -7.63 4.68 -2.64
C VAL A 31 -6.54 4.79 -1.57
N VAL A 32 -6.57 3.92 -0.57
CA VAL A 32 -5.62 3.96 0.54
C VAL A 32 -4.25 3.42 0.11
N SER A 33 -4.22 2.36 -0.69
CA SER A 33 -2.98 1.81 -1.27
C SER A 33 -2.23 2.88 -2.06
N ASP A 34 -2.93 3.72 -2.81
CA ASP A 34 -2.33 4.77 -3.63
C ASP A 34 -1.59 5.81 -2.80
N VAL A 35 -2.20 6.28 -1.73
CA VAL A 35 -1.56 7.27 -0.85
C VAL A 35 -0.36 6.65 -0.14
N VAL A 36 -0.52 5.47 0.47
CA VAL A 36 0.53 4.85 1.29
C VAL A 36 1.73 4.42 0.42
N LEU A 37 1.48 3.77 -0.71
CA LEU A 37 2.55 3.29 -1.59
C LEU A 37 3.28 4.45 -2.27
N ASN A 38 2.58 5.51 -2.69
CA ASN A 38 3.25 6.67 -3.28
C ASN A 38 4.18 7.37 -2.28
N ASN A 39 3.77 7.49 -1.01
CA ASN A 39 4.61 8.03 0.05
C ASN A 39 5.84 7.15 0.29
N TRP A 40 5.65 5.83 0.35
CA TRP A 40 6.75 4.89 0.52
C TRP A 40 7.74 4.92 -0.65
N PHE A 41 7.26 4.98 -1.89
CA PHE A 41 8.12 5.11 -3.06
C PHE A 41 8.92 6.42 -3.03
N ALA A 42 8.31 7.52 -2.58
CA ALA A 42 9.01 8.79 -2.42
C ALA A 42 10.12 8.71 -1.35
N GLU A 43 9.87 8.03 -0.22
CA GLU A 43 10.90 7.78 0.79
C GLU A 43 12.04 6.90 0.26
N LEU A 44 11.73 5.82 -0.44
CA LEU A 44 12.72 4.95 -1.08
C LEU A 44 13.58 5.72 -2.09
N ASP A 45 12.96 6.59 -2.88
CA ASP A 45 13.64 7.44 -3.86
C ASP A 45 14.57 8.46 -3.19
N ALA A 46 14.24 8.89 -1.96
CA ALA A 46 15.07 9.74 -1.11
C ALA A 46 16.16 8.97 -0.33
N GLY A 47 16.26 7.65 -0.48
CA GLY A 47 17.22 6.79 0.22
C GLY A 47 16.79 6.32 1.61
N GLY A 48 15.52 6.52 1.97
CA GLY A 48 14.89 5.94 3.16
C GLY A 48 14.59 4.45 2.99
N SER A 49 14.40 3.72 4.10
CA SER A 49 14.13 2.27 4.09
C SER A 49 13.33 1.80 5.31
N HIS A 50 12.49 2.66 5.89
CA HIS A 50 11.88 2.37 7.20
C HIS A 50 10.65 1.45 7.12
N LEU A 51 9.96 1.43 5.99
CA LEU A 51 8.73 0.63 5.83
C LEU A 51 9.04 -0.68 5.10
N THR A 52 8.74 -1.80 5.78
CA THR A 52 8.70 -3.14 5.18
C THR A 52 7.33 -3.40 4.57
N ALA A 53 7.23 -4.40 3.69
CA ALA A 53 5.95 -4.78 3.07
C ALA A 53 4.85 -5.08 4.10
N ASP A 54 5.19 -5.74 5.21
CA ASP A 54 4.24 -6.04 6.29
C ASP A 54 3.72 -4.76 6.97
N LEU A 55 4.57 -3.76 7.18
CA LEU A 55 4.19 -2.47 7.76
C LEU A 55 3.28 -1.67 6.82
N ILE A 56 3.56 -1.71 5.52
CA ILE A 56 2.72 -1.06 4.50
C ILE A 56 1.31 -1.66 4.49
N ALA A 57 1.21 -2.99 4.49
CA ALA A 57 -0.08 -3.68 4.52
C ALA A 57 -0.87 -3.35 5.80
N ALA A 58 -0.18 -3.32 6.95
CA ALA A 58 -0.80 -2.96 8.23
C ALA A 58 -1.31 -1.51 8.25
N ASP A 59 -0.53 -0.55 7.74
CA ASP A 59 -0.93 0.87 7.67
C ASP A 59 -2.14 1.06 6.76
N ILE A 60 -2.18 0.39 5.59
CA ILE A 60 -3.32 0.47 4.68
C ILE A 60 -4.59 -0.05 5.37
N VAL A 61 -4.50 -1.19 6.06
CA VAL A 61 -5.64 -1.79 6.77
C VAL A 61 -6.11 -0.91 7.93
N ASP A 62 -5.20 -0.33 8.72
CA ASP A 62 -5.56 0.54 9.84
C ASP A 62 -6.26 1.82 9.35
N ILE A 63 -5.73 2.46 8.31
CA ILE A 63 -6.33 3.67 7.71
C ILE A 63 -7.71 3.34 7.13
N ALA A 64 -7.83 2.26 6.37
CA ALA A 64 -9.09 1.83 5.78
C ALA A 64 -10.17 1.58 6.86
N ASN A 65 -9.83 0.85 7.93
CA ASN A 65 -10.78 0.60 9.01
C ASN A 65 -11.18 1.86 9.79
N LYS A 66 -10.28 2.85 9.87
CA LYS A 66 -10.49 4.06 10.66
C LYS A 66 -11.31 5.14 9.94
N TYR A 67 -11.18 5.24 8.63
CA TYR A 67 -11.74 6.37 7.85
C TYR A 67 -12.76 5.97 6.79
N CYS A 68 -12.95 4.68 6.53
CA CYS A 68 -13.84 4.20 5.49
C CYS A 68 -14.96 3.28 6.02
N SER A 69 -15.14 3.23 7.35
CA SER A 69 -16.23 2.51 8.05
C SER A 69 -17.54 3.29 8.11
#